data_AF-W9L8E5-F1
#
_entry.id   AF-W9L8E5-F1
#
_cell.length_a   1.000
_cell.length_b   1.000
_cell.length_c   1.000
_cell.angle_alpha   90.00
_cell.angle_beta   90.00
_cell.angle_gamma   90.00
#
_symmetry.space_group_name_H-M   'P 1'
#
loop_
_entity.id
_entity.type
_entity.pdbx_description
1 polymer ?
#
loop_
_entity_poly.entity_id
_entity_poly.type
_entity_poly.pdbx_seq_one_letter_code
_entity_poly.pdbx_strand_id
1 'polypeptide(L)'
;MEMVLGGQLELHLLQGCCLEAERADRVAVQLLGLRNALGEGTHTHLLMTMEEVSISGQLLRELAEYSKVHFSRVPVVLDYLEILLPCLSRSLRDITTYYEDRTLTKENRWRKMYHSMTQEAGGLSLPQRFVLYNRFLYLLQELLLRSPNFDFNTMECTRLQLMQLREARGIPPPPIRLNSTIRPDSVLDDDSGIATNIHWAEKIFSLPLPSRTPLKHQQSSKAYGPHAPWSQARMPSDARILFIRSFNERQITLIVYQSGRDRCPYFLLRTFHMGTPWFSLRGAHELCVERNGSSLQFWRWSSSEQCPKIWANLCFMTWEELVLVYCCFLSFKTRNSLTVQVANEDLTLWGERKLFQARIVDDGFMHSLIVYEDYMTKGIRLHAAVWDGDLRQCPVWTAFITHQSASPKWIKRVSKTRVRLAGIQLYVFCQEYRQQNQRINRAGAFEIRFVSEEAAKRFKELFSPALIDESTATESTQT
;
A
#
# COMPACT_ATOMS: atom_id res chain seq x y z
N MET A 1 6.86 3.35 -32.40
CA MET A 1 7.18 4.81 -32.32
C MET A 1 6.02 5.60 -31.70
N GLU A 2 4.75 5.20 -31.86
CA GLU A 2 3.58 5.82 -31.20
C GLU A 2 3.48 5.56 -29.68
N MET A 3 3.97 4.41 -29.19
CA MET A 3 4.01 4.09 -27.74
C MET A 3 4.90 5.04 -26.90
N VAL A 4 5.86 5.72 -27.53
CA VAL A 4 6.82 6.59 -26.83
C VAL A 4 6.21 7.98 -26.56
N LEU A 5 5.32 8.45 -27.44
CA LEU A 5 4.61 9.73 -27.29
C LEU A 5 3.51 9.67 -26.23
N GLY A 6 2.82 8.53 -26.11
CA GLY A 6 1.83 8.28 -25.05
C GLY A 6 2.45 8.37 -23.66
N GLY A 7 3.52 7.61 -23.40
CA GLY A 7 4.19 7.59 -22.09
C GLY A 7 4.77 8.94 -21.65
N GLN A 8 5.12 9.81 -22.60
CA GLN A 8 5.64 11.16 -22.31
C GLN A 8 4.53 12.11 -21.84
N LEU A 9 3.34 12.03 -22.45
CA LEU A 9 2.16 12.79 -22.05
C LEU A 9 1.61 12.34 -20.68
N GLU A 10 1.65 11.02 -20.42
CA GLU A 10 1.28 10.40 -19.14
C GLU A 10 2.20 10.86 -18.00
N LEU A 11 3.51 10.92 -18.25
CA LEU A 11 4.50 11.46 -17.31
C LEU A 11 4.30 12.96 -17.05
N HIS A 12 3.94 13.74 -18.07
CA HIS A 12 3.68 15.18 -17.94
C HIS A 12 2.43 15.50 -17.11
N LEU A 13 1.36 14.70 -17.24
CA LEU A 13 0.15 14.88 -16.45
C LEU A 13 0.35 14.48 -14.97
N LEU A 14 1.13 13.44 -14.70
CA LEU A 14 1.53 13.06 -13.33
C LEU A 14 2.51 14.07 -12.70
N GLN A 15 3.39 14.70 -13.50
CA GLN A 15 4.14 15.89 -13.08
C GLN A 15 3.19 17.04 -12.73
N GLY A 16 2.05 17.15 -13.42
CA GLY A 16 0.95 18.06 -13.09
C GLY A 16 0.44 17.86 -11.66
N CYS A 17 0.26 16.62 -11.19
CA CYS A 17 -0.12 16.35 -9.79
C CYS A 17 0.92 16.89 -8.80
N CYS A 18 2.21 16.64 -9.04
CA CYS A 18 3.29 17.16 -8.18
C CYS A 18 3.31 18.69 -8.16
N LEU A 19 3.19 19.32 -9.33
CA LEU A 19 3.22 20.77 -9.48
C LEU A 19 2.04 21.46 -8.79
N GLU A 20 0.84 20.88 -8.90
CA GLU A 20 -0.33 21.40 -8.20
C GLU A 20 -0.28 21.08 -6.70
N ALA A 21 0.37 20.00 -6.27
CA ALA A 21 0.61 19.73 -4.85
C ALA A 21 1.53 20.78 -4.20
N GLU A 22 2.63 21.15 -4.86
CA GLU A 22 3.50 22.24 -4.41
C GLU A 22 2.77 23.59 -4.39
N ARG A 23 1.87 23.82 -5.36
CA ARG A 23 1.04 25.02 -5.36
C ARG A 23 0.05 25.01 -4.19
N ALA A 24 -0.54 23.88 -3.86
CA ALA A 24 -1.42 23.73 -2.71
C ALA A 24 -0.67 24.07 -1.40
N ASP A 25 0.58 23.62 -1.22
CA ASP A 25 1.40 23.98 -0.06
C ASP A 25 1.62 25.49 0.05
N ARG A 26 1.98 26.14 -1.06
CA ARG A 26 2.16 27.60 -1.10
C ARG A 26 0.88 28.32 -0.70
N VAL A 27 -0.26 27.89 -1.24
CA VAL A 27 -1.57 28.47 -0.90
C VAL A 27 -1.92 28.24 0.57
N ALA A 28 -1.67 27.05 1.12
CA ALA A 28 -1.91 26.78 2.53
C ALA A 28 -1.10 27.71 3.44
N VAL A 29 0.18 27.96 3.11
CA VAL A 29 1.04 28.92 3.82
C VAL A 29 0.52 30.37 3.69
N GLN A 30 0.06 30.77 2.49
CA GLN A 30 -0.53 32.09 2.26
C GLN A 30 -1.78 32.29 3.14
N LEU A 31 -2.69 31.31 3.15
CA LEU A 31 -3.89 31.35 3.97
C LEU A 31 -3.58 31.36 5.48
N LEU A 32 -2.55 30.63 5.93
CA LEU A 32 -2.05 30.72 7.31
C LEU A 32 -1.57 32.14 7.64
N GLY A 33 -0.87 32.78 6.71
CA GLY A 33 -0.44 34.17 6.84
C GLY A 33 -1.60 35.18 6.90
N LEU A 34 -2.73 34.89 6.24
CA LEU A 34 -3.97 35.65 6.41
C LEU A 34 -4.55 35.42 7.80
N ARG A 35 -4.74 34.15 8.21
CA ARG A 35 -5.29 33.78 9.52
C ARG A 35 -4.58 34.52 10.65
N ASN A 36 -3.25 34.50 10.67
CA ASN A 36 -2.45 35.13 11.73
C ASN A 36 -2.61 36.65 11.78
N ALA A 37 -3.07 37.29 10.69
CA ALA A 37 -3.26 38.73 10.61
C ALA A 37 -4.70 39.19 10.86
N LEU A 38 -5.68 38.28 10.89
CA LEU A 38 -7.11 38.60 11.01
C LEU A 38 -7.63 38.60 12.46
N GLY A 39 -6.79 38.28 13.44
CA GLY A 39 -7.17 38.20 14.86
C GLY A 39 -8.00 36.95 15.20
N GLU A 40 -8.40 36.80 16.47
CA GLU A 40 -9.12 35.61 16.99
C GLU A 40 -10.61 35.52 16.62
N GLY A 41 -11.07 36.37 15.69
CA GLY A 41 -12.41 36.24 15.12
C GLY A 41 -12.58 34.87 14.44
N THR A 42 -13.66 34.16 14.74
CA THR A 42 -13.94 32.81 14.21
C THR A 42 -14.16 32.83 12.70
N HIS A 43 -13.06 32.81 11.93
CA HIS A 43 -13.08 32.60 10.48
C HIS A 43 -13.12 31.10 10.16
N THR A 44 -14.20 30.42 10.57
CA THR A 44 -14.38 28.97 10.39
C THR A 44 -14.16 28.52 8.94
N HIS A 45 -14.68 29.28 7.97
CA HIS A 45 -14.48 28.97 6.55
C HIS A 45 -13.03 29.13 6.07
N LEU A 46 -12.23 30.01 6.67
CA LEU A 46 -10.81 30.13 6.36
C LEU A 46 -10.05 28.89 6.84
N LEU A 47 -10.32 28.45 8.08
CA LEU A 47 -9.71 27.24 8.64
C LEU A 47 -10.05 26.01 7.82
N MET A 48 -11.34 25.83 7.48
CA MET A 48 -11.76 24.71 6.64
C MET A 48 -11.12 24.77 5.24
N THR A 49 -11.01 25.96 4.64
CA THR A 49 -10.33 26.09 3.34
C THR A 49 -8.84 25.69 3.45
N MET A 50 -8.14 26.14 4.50
CA MET A 50 -6.74 25.79 4.73
C MET A 50 -6.51 24.28 4.88
N GLU A 51 -7.36 23.63 5.67
CA GLU A 51 -7.31 22.19 5.90
C GLU A 51 -7.55 21.43 4.59
N GLU A 52 -8.62 21.74 3.86
CA GLU A 52 -8.97 21.05 2.63
C GLU A 52 -7.94 21.28 1.50
N VAL A 53 -7.33 22.47 1.41
CA VAL A 53 -6.20 22.73 0.48
C VAL A 53 -5.00 21.85 0.84
N SER A 54 -4.70 21.71 2.13
CA SER A 54 -3.59 20.87 2.60
C SER A 54 -3.83 19.39 2.26
N ILE A 55 -5.07 18.92 2.43
CA ILE A 55 -5.51 17.58 2.04
C ILE A 55 -5.36 17.38 0.52
N SER A 56 -5.74 18.36 -0.31
CA SER A 56 -5.54 18.29 -1.77
C SER A 56 -4.08 18.08 -2.13
N GLY A 57 -3.16 18.83 -1.51
CA GLY A 57 -1.73 18.67 -1.71
C GLY A 57 -1.23 17.28 -1.31
N GLN A 58 -1.72 16.76 -0.19
CA GLN A 58 -1.39 15.41 0.26
C GLN A 58 -1.86 14.32 -0.72
N LEU A 59 -3.13 14.37 -1.14
CA LEU A 59 -3.76 13.39 -2.02
C LEU A 59 -3.12 13.37 -3.41
N LEU A 60 -2.75 14.54 -3.94
CA LEU A 60 -2.03 14.65 -5.22
C LEU A 60 -0.65 13.99 -5.17
N ARG A 61 0.09 14.16 -4.06
CA ARG A 61 1.38 13.48 -3.89
C ARG A 61 1.22 11.97 -3.76
N GLU A 62 0.24 11.52 -2.99
CA GLU A 62 -0.08 10.09 -2.87
C GLU A 62 -0.43 9.48 -4.22
N LEU A 63 -1.31 10.13 -5.00
CA LEU A 63 -1.71 9.66 -6.31
C LEU A 63 -0.51 9.58 -7.26
N ALA A 64 0.37 10.59 -7.26
CA ALA A 64 1.60 10.57 -8.03
C ALA A 64 2.58 9.47 -7.58
N GLU A 65 2.66 9.17 -6.27
CA GLU A 65 3.47 8.07 -5.74
C GLU A 65 2.89 6.70 -6.14
N TYR A 66 1.58 6.49 -5.98
CA TYR A 66 0.91 5.25 -6.38
C TYR A 66 0.95 5.02 -7.89
N SER A 67 0.91 6.07 -8.70
CA SER A 67 0.97 5.99 -10.16
C SER A 67 2.30 5.40 -10.64
N LYS A 68 3.37 5.60 -9.88
CA LYS A 68 4.67 4.99 -10.17
C LYS A 68 4.69 3.48 -9.92
N VAL A 69 3.89 3.01 -8.95
CA VAL A 69 3.76 1.59 -8.61
C VAL A 69 2.80 0.89 -9.59
N HIS A 70 1.65 1.52 -9.84
CA HIS A 70 0.59 0.97 -10.67
C HIS A 70 0.58 1.59 -12.07
N PHE A 71 1.77 1.67 -12.70
CA PHE A 71 1.96 2.35 -13.98
C PHE A 71 1.02 1.84 -15.08
N SER A 72 0.77 0.53 -15.13
CA SER A 72 -0.16 -0.09 -16.09
C SER A 72 -1.61 0.40 -15.99
N ARG A 73 -1.99 1.04 -14.87
CA ARG A 73 -3.34 1.57 -14.61
C ARG A 73 -3.41 3.08 -14.70
N VAL A 74 -2.27 3.76 -14.82
CA VAL A 74 -2.20 5.21 -14.98
C VAL A 74 -3.07 5.71 -16.14
N PRO A 75 -3.11 5.06 -17.33
CA PRO A 75 -3.99 5.51 -18.42
C PRO A 75 -5.46 5.67 -18.02
N VAL A 76 -5.98 4.79 -17.15
CA VAL A 76 -7.38 4.85 -16.69
C VAL A 76 -7.63 6.07 -15.79
N VAL A 77 -6.66 6.42 -14.95
CA VAL A 77 -6.77 7.54 -14.00
C VAL A 77 -6.53 8.89 -14.69
N LEU A 78 -5.71 8.90 -15.74
CA LEU A 78 -5.33 10.13 -16.44
C LEU A 78 -6.50 10.86 -17.08
N ASP A 79 -7.43 10.15 -17.72
CA ASP A 79 -8.63 10.75 -18.33
C ASP A 79 -9.43 11.56 -17.30
N TYR A 80 -9.51 11.06 -16.06
CA TYR A 80 -10.21 11.76 -14.98
C TYR A 80 -9.37 12.88 -14.36
N LEU A 81 -8.04 12.75 -14.31
CA LEU A 81 -7.15 13.83 -13.87
C LEU A 81 -7.21 15.05 -14.80
N GLU A 82 -7.40 14.85 -16.11
CA GLU A 82 -7.60 15.94 -17.07
C GLU A 82 -8.87 16.76 -16.79
N ILE A 83 -9.87 16.16 -16.14
CA ILE A 83 -11.08 16.85 -15.68
C ILE A 83 -10.77 17.71 -14.45
N LEU A 84 -10.09 17.13 -13.45
CA LEU A 84 -9.87 17.75 -12.15
C LEU A 84 -8.76 18.80 -12.12
N LEU A 85 -7.57 18.46 -12.64
CA LEU A 85 -6.36 19.26 -12.44
C LEU A 85 -6.53 20.71 -12.92
N PRO A 86 -7.16 21.01 -14.08
CA PRO A 86 -7.40 22.39 -14.48
C PRO A 86 -8.30 23.18 -13.52
N CYS A 87 -9.35 22.54 -12.98
CA CYS A 87 -10.26 23.17 -12.02
C CYS A 87 -9.56 23.50 -10.69
N LEU A 88 -8.80 22.54 -10.15
CA LEU A 88 -8.00 22.71 -8.95
C LEU A 88 -6.93 23.78 -9.15
N SER A 89 -6.18 23.68 -10.25
CA SER A 89 -5.14 24.62 -10.66
C SER A 89 -5.66 26.05 -10.73
N ARG A 90 -6.83 26.26 -11.34
CA ARG A 90 -7.49 27.56 -11.41
C ARG A 90 -7.87 28.08 -10.03
N SER A 91 -8.47 27.25 -9.17
CA SER A 91 -8.81 27.65 -7.78
C SER A 91 -7.58 28.10 -6.99
N LEU A 92 -6.49 27.33 -7.05
CA LEU A 92 -5.25 27.67 -6.34
C LEU A 92 -4.65 28.99 -6.85
N ARG A 93 -4.66 29.22 -8.17
CA ARG A 93 -4.17 30.48 -8.77
C ARG A 93 -5.02 31.67 -8.37
N ASP A 94 -6.34 31.53 -8.43
CA ASP A 94 -7.25 32.63 -8.05
C ASP A 94 -7.01 33.02 -6.58
N ILE A 95 -6.84 32.05 -5.67
CA ILE A 95 -6.49 32.33 -4.27
C ILE A 95 -5.19 33.12 -4.16
N THR A 96 -4.14 32.67 -4.86
CA THR A 96 -2.86 33.40 -4.88
C THR A 96 -3.03 34.83 -5.40
N THR A 97 -3.79 35.03 -6.49
CA THR A 97 -4.06 36.37 -7.04
C THR A 97 -4.76 37.28 -6.01
N TYR A 98 -5.78 36.79 -5.32
CA TYR A 98 -6.44 37.58 -4.26
C TYR A 98 -5.54 37.85 -3.06
N TYR A 99 -4.70 36.88 -2.68
CA TYR A 99 -3.75 37.03 -1.59
C TYR A 99 -2.69 38.12 -1.89
N GLU A 100 -2.23 38.17 -3.13
CA GLU A 100 -1.17 39.07 -3.60
C GLU A 100 -1.68 40.49 -3.90
N ASP A 101 -2.99 40.73 -3.94
CA ASP A 101 -3.57 42.05 -4.20
C ASP A 101 -3.23 43.07 -3.10
N ARG A 102 -2.13 43.80 -3.31
CA ARG A 102 -1.61 44.78 -2.36
C ARG A 102 -2.48 46.02 -2.21
N THR A 103 -3.47 46.22 -3.08
CA THR A 103 -4.39 47.37 -3.01
C THR A 103 -5.40 47.24 -1.86
N LEU A 104 -5.58 46.03 -1.33
CA LEU A 104 -6.53 45.72 -0.26
C LEU A 104 -5.80 45.37 1.06
N THR A 105 -6.47 45.65 2.18
CA THR A 105 -6.08 45.14 3.50
C THR A 105 -6.24 43.62 3.53
N LYS A 106 -5.51 42.91 4.41
CA LYS A 106 -5.57 41.45 4.51
C LYS A 106 -7.00 40.93 4.80
N GLU A 107 -7.78 41.66 5.59
CA GLU A 107 -9.20 41.37 5.84
C GLU A 107 -10.05 41.49 4.59
N ASN A 108 -9.88 42.59 3.84
CA ASN A 108 -10.62 42.80 2.61
C ASN A 108 -10.18 41.81 1.51
N ARG A 109 -8.92 41.35 1.49
CA ARG A 109 -8.48 40.26 0.60
C ARG A 109 -9.23 38.97 0.90
N TRP A 110 -9.29 38.53 2.16
CA TRP A 110 -10.04 37.33 2.54
C TRP A 110 -11.52 37.46 2.20
N ARG A 111 -12.17 38.56 2.60
CA ARG A 111 -13.61 38.78 2.37
C ARG A 111 -13.93 38.79 0.88
N LYS A 112 -13.17 39.54 0.07
CA LYS A 112 -13.37 39.63 -1.38
C LYS A 112 -13.12 38.29 -2.07
N MET A 113 -12.05 37.59 -1.70
CA MET A 113 -11.74 36.25 -2.21
C MET A 113 -12.88 35.27 -1.93
N TYR A 114 -13.29 35.17 -0.67
CA TYR A 114 -14.34 34.24 -0.26
C TYR A 114 -15.65 34.52 -0.98
N HIS A 115 -16.10 35.78 -1.03
CA HIS A 115 -17.36 36.12 -1.70
C HIS A 115 -17.28 35.95 -3.22
N SER A 116 -16.24 36.47 -3.87
CA SER A 116 -16.13 36.38 -5.33
C SER A 116 -16.03 34.92 -5.77
N MET A 117 -15.18 34.13 -5.11
CA MET A 117 -15.04 32.73 -5.46
C MET A 117 -16.29 31.92 -5.10
N THR A 118 -17.06 32.27 -4.06
CA THR A 118 -18.32 31.60 -3.75
C THR A 118 -19.43 31.94 -4.74
N GLN A 119 -19.47 33.18 -5.25
CA GLN A 119 -20.44 33.59 -6.28
C GLN A 119 -20.17 32.93 -7.63
N GLU A 120 -18.95 32.45 -7.88
CA GLU A 120 -18.66 31.60 -9.04
C GLU A 120 -19.36 30.24 -8.94
N ALA A 121 -19.73 29.71 -10.10
CA ALA A 121 -20.12 28.31 -10.28
C ALA A 121 -21.23 27.81 -9.33
N GLY A 122 -22.36 28.49 -9.34
CA GLY A 122 -23.59 28.03 -8.70
C GLY A 122 -23.62 28.19 -7.17
N GLY A 123 -22.75 29.02 -6.59
CA GLY A 123 -22.79 29.31 -5.14
C GLY A 123 -21.94 28.37 -4.29
N LEU A 124 -21.10 27.52 -4.90
CA LEU A 124 -20.28 26.56 -4.16
C LEU A 124 -19.19 27.28 -3.36
N SER A 125 -19.29 27.23 -2.03
CA SER A 125 -18.32 27.88 -1.15
C SER A 125 -16.91 27.33 -1.35
N LEU A 126 -15.90 28.15 -1.06
CA LEU A 126 -14.51 27.79 -1.27
C LEU A 126 -14.10 26.48 -0.54
N PRO A 127 -14.45 26.24 0.74
CA PRO A 127 -14.20 24.96 1.39
C PRO A 127 -14.87 23.78 0.67
N GLN A 128 -16.15 23.90 0.32
CA GLN A 128 -16.91 22.83 -0.34
C GLN A 128 -16.33 22.48 -1.72
N ARG A 129 -15.76 23.46 -2.42
CA ARG A 129 -15.06 23.24 -3.69
C ARG A 129 -13.83 22.34 -3.50
N PHE A 130 -13.04 22.54 -2.44
CA PHE A 130 -11.90 21.68 -2.15
C PHE A 130 -12.32 20.31 -1.61
N VAL A 131 -13.41 20.22 -0.84
CA VAL A 131 -14.01 18.92 -0.46
C VAL A 131 -14.38 18.11 -1.70
N LEU A 132 -14.96 18.75 -2.72
CA LEU A 132 -15.29 18.09 -4.00
C LEU A 132 -14.03 17.58 -4.71
N TYR A 133 -12.97 18.39 -4.76
CA TYR A 133 -11.68 17.99 -5.33
C TYR A 133 -11.07 16.79 -4.57
N ASN A 134 -11.07 16.86 -3.25
CA ASN A 134 -10.51 15.83 -2.38
C ASN A 134 -11.26 14.51 -2.49
N ARG A 135 -12.61 14.55 -2.53
CA ARG A 135 -13.44 13.37 -2.78
C ARG A 135 -13.08 12.72 -4.11
N PHE A 136 -12.92 13.51 -5.16
CA PHE A 136 -12.58 12.96 -6.47
C PHE A 136 -11.16 12.38 -6.52
N LEU A 137 -10.17 13.05 -5.92
CA LEU A 137 -8.81 12.53 -5.78
C LEU A 137 -8.78 11.20 -5.01
N TYR A 138 -9.56 11.08 -3.95
CA TYR A 138 -9.67 9.84 -3.18
C TYR A 138 -10.21 8.69 -4.03
N LEU A 139 -11.30 8.92 -4.79
CA LEU A 139 -11.85 7.92 -5.70
C LEU A 139 -10.86 7.51 -6.80
N LEU A 140 -10.05 8.45 -7.29
CA LEU A 140 -8.97 8.15 -8.25
C LEU A 140 -7.88 7.27 -7.64
N GLN A 141 -7.53 7.49 -6.37
CA GLN A 141 -6.61 6.60 -5.66
C GLN A 141 -7.23 5.21 -5.49
N GLU A 142 -8.49 5.12 -5.08
CA GLU A 142 -9.19 3.84 -4.95
C GLU A 142 -9.25 3.06 -6.26
N LEU A 143 -9.52 3.75 -7.37
CA LEU A 143 -9.50 3.18 -8.72
C LEU A 143 -8.10 2.67 -9.09
N LEU A 144 -7.06 3.48 -8.84
CA LEU A 144 -5.66 3.11 -9.11
C LEU A 144 -5.24 1.87 -8.32
N LEU A 145 -5.64 1.82 -7.04
CA LEU A 145 -5.30 0.75 -6.11
C LEU A 145 -6.18 -0.50 -6.26
N ARG A 146 -7.30 -0.44 -7.01
CA ARG A 146 -8.36 -1.47 -7.01
C ARG A 146 -8.90 -1.74 -5.60
N SER A 147 -9.25 -0.66 -4.90
CA SER A 147 -9.94 -0.76 -3.62
C SER A 147 -11.24 -1.56 -3.80
N PRO A 148 -11.53 -2.56 -2.94
CA PRO A 148 -12.82 -3.24 -2.95
C PRO A 148 -13.98 -2.31 -2.57
N ASN A 149 -13.67 -1.15 -1.99
CA ASN A 149 -14.65 -0.13 -1.60
C ASN A 149 -14.88 0.92 -2.70
N PHE A 150 -14.22 0.78 -3.86
CA PHE A 150 -14.36 1.72 -4.96
C PHE A 150 -15.82 1.77 -5.45
N ASP A 151 -16.42 2.96 -5.36
CA ASP A 151 -17.79 3.20 -5.80
C ASP A 151 -17.82 4.01 -7.09
N PHE A 152 -18.07 3.31 -8.20
CA PHE A 152 -18.17 3.90 -9.53
C PHE A 152 -19.32 4.91 -9.65
N ASN A 153 -20.45 4.68 -8.98
CA ASN A 153 -21.59 5.61 -9.04
C ASN A 153 -21.23 6.92 -8.36
N THR A 154 -20.57 6.86 -7.21
CA THR A 154 -20.05 8.04 -6.52
C THR A 154 -19.01 8.76 -7.39
N MET A 155 -18.15 8.03 -8.10
CA MET A 155 -17.17 8.63 -9.02
C MET A 155 -17.83 9.39 -10.17
N GLU A 156 -18.82 8.79 -10.85
CA GLU A 156 -19.53 9.46 -11.95
C GLU A 156 -20.35 10.66 -11.48
N CYS A 157 -21.04 10.57 -10.35
CA CYS A 157 -21.73 11.73 -9.75
C CYS A 157 -20.77 12.88 -9.44
N THR A 158 -19.61 12.57 -8.85
CA THR A 158 -18.59 13.58 -8.53
C THR A 158 -17.97 14.17 -9.81
N ARG A 159 -17.77 13.35 -10.85
CA ARG A 159 -17.30 13.79 -12.17
C ARG A 159 -18.25 14.78 -12.82
N LEU A 160 -19.56 14.52 -12.76
CA LEU A 160 -20.58 15.43 -13.30
C LEU A 160 -20.58 16.79 -12.59
N GLN A 161 -20.47 16.79 -11.26
CA GLN A 161 -20.34 18.02 -10.47
C GLN A 161 -19.09 18.82 -10.85
N LEU A 162 -17.96 18.15 -11.07
CA LEU A 162 -16.73 18.79 -11.54
C LEU A 162 -16.83 19.34 -12.96
N MET A 163 -17.53 18.65 -13.85
CA MET A 163 -17.79 19.14 -15.21
C MET A 163 -18.67 20.39 -15.21
N GLN A 164 -19.69 20.45 -14.36
CA GLN A 164 -20.51 21.67 -14.17
C GLN A 164 -19.67 22.82 -13.62
N LEU A 165 -18.83 22.56 -12.61
CA LEU A 165 -17.89 23.56 -12.07
C LEU A 165 -16.91 24.05 -13.14
N ARG A 166 -16.42 23.14 -13.98
CA ARG A 166 -15.49 23.43 -15.09
C ARG A 166 -16.13 24.35 -16.12
N GLU A 167 -17.33 24.02 -16.57
CA GLU A 167 -18.13 24.79 -17.52
C GLU A 167 -18.43 26.19 -16.98
N ALA A 168 -18.91 26.28 -15.73
CA ALA A 168 -19.24 27.56 -15.11
C ALA A 168 -18.02 28.49 -14.92
N ARG A 169 -16.80 27.95 -14.97
CA ARG A 169 -15.54 28.70 -14.89
C ARG A 169 -14.88 28.92 -16.25
N GLY A 170 -15.57 28.59 -17.34
CA GLY A 170 -15.07 28.78 -18.71
C GLY A 170 -13.81 27.96 -19.02
N ILE A 171 -13.58 26.86 -18.29
CA ILE A 171 -12.44 25.98 -18.53
C ILE A 171 -12.81 25.05 -19.70
N PRO A 172 -12.01 24.97 -20.78
CA PRO A 172 -12.35 24.15 -21.95
C PRO A 172 -12.59 22.68 -21.58
N PRO A 173 -13.50 21.95 -22.25
CA PRO A 173 -13.72 20.53 -21.96
C PRO A 173 -12.42 19.72 -22.12
N PRO A 174 -12.27 18.57 -21.42
CA PRO A 174 -11.11 17.71 -21.60
C PRO A 174 -11.00 17.23 -23.06
N PRO A 175 -9.78 17.08 -23.62
CA PRO A 175 -9.61 16.61 -24.98
C PRO A 175 -10.21 15.20 -25.14
N ILE A 176 -11.04 15.01 -26.17
CA ILE A 176 -11.67 13.71 -26.44
C ILE A 176 -10.57 12.73 -26.89
N ARG A 177 -10.20 11.78 -26.03
CA ARG A 177 -9.34 10.66 -26.43
C ARG A 177 -10.21 9.58 -27.10
N LEU A 178 -9.99 9.37 -28.40
CA LEU A 178 -10.68 8.39 -29.26
C LEU A 178 -10.58 6.91 -28.79
N ASN A 179 -9.90 6.62 -27.68
CA ASN A 179 -9.70 5.27 -27.14
C ASN A 179 -10.45 5.00 -25.82
N SER A 180 -11.27 5.93 -25.33
CA SER A 180 -11.97 5.79 -24.04
C SER A 180 -13.24 4.92 -24.15
N THR A 181 -13.06 3.66 -24.59
CA THR A 181 -14.08 2.60 -24.50
C THR A 181 -13.68 1.56 -23.45
N ILE A 182 -12.85 1.94 -22.47
CA ILE A 182 -12.60 1.09 -21.30
C ILE A 182 -13.65 1.47 -20.25
N ARG A 183 -14.80 0.81 -20.29
CA ARG A 183 -15.72 0.83 -19.14
C ARG A 183 -14.96 0.27 -17.93
N PRO A 184 -14.97 0.92 -16.75
CA PRO A 184 -14.34 0.37 -15.56
C PRO A 184 -14.86 -1.04 -15.21
N ASP A 185 -16.10 -1.36 -15.57
CA ASP A 185 -16.69 -2.69 -15.44
C ASP A 185 -15.87 -3.78 -16.17
N SER A 186 -15.27 -3.49 -17.33
CA SER A 186 -14.43 -4.46 -18.05
C SER A 186 -13.04 -4.63 -17.44
N VAL A 187 -12.60 -3.72 -16.57
CA VAL A 187 -11.30 -3.78 -15.88
C VAL A 187 -11.39 -4.58 -14.57
N LEU A 188 -12.61 -4.73 -14.04
CA LEU A 188 -12.89 -5.53 -12.85
C LEU A 188 -13.14 -7.01 -13.18
N ASP A 189 -13.65 -7.32 -14.38
CA ASP A 189 -14.00 -8.70 -14.78
C ASP A 189 -12.92 -9.45 -15.59
N ASP A 190 -11.90 -8.77 -16.15
CA ASP A 190 -10.84 -9.45 -16.91
C ASP A 190 -9.67 -9.89 -16.00
N ASP A 191 -9.92 -10.95 -15.23
CA ASP A 191 -8.88 -11.69 -14.47
C ASP A 191 -7.98 -12.56 -15.40
N SER A 192 -8.18 -12.52 -16.72
CA SER A 192 -7.56 -13.46 -17.66
C SER A 192 -6.57 -12.84 -18.67
N GLY A 193 -6.80 -11.61 -19.17
CA GLY A 193 -5.97 -11.00 -20.21
C GLY A 193 -4.90 -10.03 -19.69
N ILE A 194 -5.31 -9.00 -18.94
CA ILE A 194 -4.43 -7.89 -18.48
C ILE A 194 -3.60 -8.27 -17.22
N ALA A 195 -4.08 -9.25 -16.46
CA ALA A 195 -3.46 -9.70 -15.19
C ALA A 195 -2.12 -10.43 -15.34
N THR A 196 -1.74 -10.80 -16.57
CA THR A 196 -0.50 -11.55 -16.88
C THR A 196 0.77 -10.71 -16.69
N ASN A 197 0.68 -9.37 -16.73
CA ASN A 197 1.85 -8.50 -16.61
C ASN A 197 1.99 -7.84 -15.23
N ILE A 198 1.08 -8.07 -14.26
CA ILE A 198 1.19 -7.48 -12.91
C ILE A 198 2.01 -8.42 -12.01
N HIS A 199 3.13 -7.91 -11.49
CA HIS A 199 4.02 -8.64 -10.60
C HIS A 199 3.31 -8.92 -9.25
N TRP A 200 3.48 -10.13 -8.69
CA TRP A 200 2.82 -10.55 -7.45
C TRP A 200 3.00 -9.55 -6.28
N ALA A 201 4.17 -8.93 -6.16
CA ALA A 201 4.47 -7.97 -5.10
C ALA A 201 3.62 -6.68 -5.17
N GLU A 202 3.25 -6.24 -6.38
CA GLU A 202 2.30 -5.13 -6.54
C GLU A 202 0.90 -5.53 -6.07
N LYS A 203 0.51 -6.79 -6.32
CA LYS A 203 -0.79 -7.33 -5.91
C LYS A 203 -0.91 -7.40 -4.39
N ILE A 204 0.09 -7.95 -3.69
CA ILE A 204 0.07 -8.14 -2.23
C ILE A 204 -0.34 -6.87 -1.48
N PHE A 205 0.23 -5.75 -1.88
CA PHE A 205 0.05 -4.49 -1.18
C PHE A 205 -1.13 -3.64 -1.67
N SER A 206 -1.81 -4.11 -2.72
CA SER A 206 -3.11 -3.61 -3.18
C SER A 206 -4.30 -4.35 -2.54
N LEU A 207 -4.06 -5.54 -1.98
CA LEU A 207 -5.11 -6.32 -1.31
C LEU A 207 -5.45 -5.73 0.06
N PRO A 208 -6.74 -5.75 0.47
CA PRO A 208 -7.16 -5.28 1.79
C PRO A 208 -6.62 -6.21 2.89
N LEU A 209 -6.14 -5.65 3.99
CA LEU A 209 -5.75 -6.43 5.16
C LEU A 209 -6.99 -7.00 5.87
N PRO A 210 -7.10 -8.32 6.07
CA PRO A 210 -8.26 -8.94 6.73
C PRO A 210 -8.32 -8.65 8.24
N SER A 211 -7.22 -8.19 8.81
CA SER A 211 -7.07 -7.72 10.18
C SER A 211 -5.96 -6.66 10.24
N ARG A 212 -6.01 -5.82 11.27
CA ARG A 212 -5.00 -4.79 11.56
C ARG A 212 -4.58 -4.92 13.01
N THR A 213 -3.87 -6.00 13.32
CA THR A 213 -3.49 -6.33 14.69
C THR A 213 -2.39 -5.37 15.16
N PRO A 214 -2.65 -4.52 16.17
CA PRO A 214 -1.73 -3.45 16.53
C PRO A 214 -0.46 -3.99 17.19
N LEU A 215 0.69 -3.48 16.77
CA LEU A 215 1.98 -3.73 17.42
C LEU A 215 2.23 -2.70 18.52
N LYS A 216 2.57 -3.16 19.73
CA LYS A 216 2.91 -2.31 20.88
C LYS A 216 4.34 -1.76 20.77
N HIS A 217 4.65 -0.70 21.51
CA HIS A 217 5.98 -0.06 21.58
C HIS A 217 6.48 0.43 20.21
N GLN A 218 5.78 1.39 19.64
CA GLN A 218 6.14 1.98 18.35
C GLN A 218 7.26 3.00 18.56
N GLN A 219 8.43 2.71 17.99
CA GLN A 219 9.51 3.68 17.83
C GLN A 219 9.38 4.32 16.44
N SER A 220 9.98 5.50 16.24
CA SER A 220 10.09 6.07 14.91
C SER A 220 11.05 5.26 14.05
N SER A 221 10.70 5.06 12.78
CA SER A 221 11.58 4.42 11.81
C SER A 221 12.86 5.24 11.62
N LYS A 222 13.98 4.57 11.33
CA LYS A 222 15.28 5.22 11.13
C LYS A 222 15.99 4.64 9.90
N ALA A 223 16.62 5.50 9.11
CA ALA A 223 17.50 5.08 8.02
C ALA A 223 18.94 5.48 8.35
N TYR A 224 19.82 4.50 8.42
CA TYR A 224 21.21 4.68 8.86
C TYR A 224 22.17 4.87 7.69
N GLY A 225 21.76 4.51 6.47
CA GLY A 225 22.52 4.76 5.25
C GLY A 225 23.59 3.70 4.95
N PRO A 226 24.53 3.99 4.04
CA PRO A 226 25.00 5.33 3.65
C PRO A 226 23.98 6.10 2.80
N HIS A 227 23.89 7.41 3.05
CA HIS A 227 23.00 8.32 2.34
C HIS A 227 23.78 9.08 1.27
N ALA A 228 23.18 9.22 0.10
CA ALA A 228 23.76 9.92 -1.03
C ALA A 228 22.71 10.79 -1.74
N PRO A 229 23.13 11.83 -2.47
CA PRO A 229 22.24 12.56 -3.36
C PRO A 229 21.66 11.66 -4.46
N TRP A 230 20.54 12.07 -5.05
CA TRP A 230 19.86 11.31 -6.11
C TRP A 230 20.77 10.93 -7.30
N SER A 231 21.74 11.79 -7.63
CA SER A 231 22.69 11.55 -8.72
C SER A 231 23.53 10.28 -8.54
N GLN A 232 23.73 9.82 -7.30
CA GLN A 232 24.57 8.66 -6.96
C GLN A 232 23.75 7.40 -6.64
N ALA A 233 22.49 7.53 -6.24
CA ALA A 233 21.60 6.41 -5.87
C ALA A 233 20.42 6.27 -6.84
N ARG A 234 20.63 6.63 -8.12
CA ARG A 234 19.58 6.72 -9.12
C ARG A 234 19.05 5.34 -9.49
N MET A 235 17.73 5.18 -9.35
CA MET A 235 17.00 4.04 -9.91
C MET A 235 17.09 4.05 -11.45
N PRO A 236 17.41 2.91 -12.09
CA PRO A 236 17.43 2.81 -13.55
C PRO A 236 16.10 3.23 -14.19
N SER A 237 16.13 3.77 -15.41
CA SER A 237 14.91 4.22 -16.12
C SER A 237 14.00 3.08 -16.55
N ASP A 238 14.56 1.88 -16.68
CA ASP A 238 13.90 0.62 -16.99
C ASP A 238 13.46 -0.15 -15.73
N ALA A 239 13.61 0.45 -14.55
CA ALA A 239 13.19 -0.17 -13.30
C ALA A 239 11.67 -0.23 -13.19
N ARG A 240 11.17 -1.39 -12.76
CA ARG A 240 9.77 -1.60 -12.42
C ARG A 240 9.59 -1.47 -10.92
N ILE A 241 8.85 -0.48 -10.45
CA ILE A 241 8.53 -0.35 -9.03
C ILE A 241 7.53 -1.44 -8.64
N LEU A 242 7.86 -2.18 -7.59
CA LEU A 242 7.06 -3.30 -7.08
C LEU A 242 6.12 -2.85 -5.97
N PHE A 243 6.61 -2.06 -5.02
CA PHE A 243 5.77 -1.39 -4.02
C PHE A 243 6.50 -0.24 -3.33
N ILE A 244 5.72 0.63 -2.70
CA ILE A 244 6.20 1.76 -1.90
C ILE A 244 5.58 1.68 -0.49
N ARG A 245 6.37 1.98 0.53
CA ARG A 245 5.92 2.11 1.92
C ARG A 245 6.49 3.36 2.55
N SER A 246 5.62 4.16 3.15
CA SER A 246 5.99 5.41 3.83
C SER A 246 5.94 5.23 5.34
N PHE A 247 6.91 5.83 6.02
CA PHE A 247 7.10 5.78 7.45
C PHE A 247 7.31 7.20 7.98
N ASN A 248 7.00 7.41 9.26
CA ASN A 248 7.15 8.69 9.97
C ASN A 248 6.57 9.86 9.15
N GLU A 249 5.28 9.82 8.81
CA GLU A 249 4.63 10.91 8.05
C GLU A 249 5.38 11.26 6.74
N ARG A 250 5.94 10.25 6.06
CA ARG A 250 6.72 10.34 4.81
C ARG A 250 8.11 10.96 4.94
N GLN A 251 8.62 11.13 6.15
CA GLN A 251 10.04 11.46 6.35
C GLN A 251 10.95 10.35 5.83
N ILE A 252 10.47 9.09 5.83
CA ILE A 252 11.16 7.94 5.24
C ILE A 252 10.21 7.23 4.27
N THR A 253 10.68 6.94 3.07
CA THR A 253 9.95 6.16 2.08
C THR A 253 10.81 5.03 1.56
N LEU A 254 10.35 3.79 1.74
CA LEU A 254 10.89 2.60 1.12
C LEU A 254 10.26 2.42 -0.25
N ILE A 255 11.10 2.31 -1.27
CA ILE A 255 10.74 2.02 -2.66
C ILE A 255 11.43 0.71 -3.01
N VAL A 256 10.65 -0.34 -3.28
CA VAL A 256 11.18 -1.61 -3.74
C VAL A 256 10.89 -1.74 -5.23
N TYR A 257 11.92 -2.02 -6.02
CA TYR A 257 11.82 -2.12 -7.47
C TYR A 257 12.62 -3.30 -8.00
N GLN A 258 12.26 -3.77 -9.20
CA GLN A 258 13.04 -4.71 -9.98
C GLN A 258 13.79 -3.96 -11.07
N SER A 259 15.10 -4.15 -11.17
CA SER A 259 15.92 -3.53 -12.21
C SER A 259 15.71 -4.25 -13.55
N GLY A 260 15.50 -3.50 -14.64
CA GLY A 260 15.35 -4.09 -15.98
C GLY A 260 16.64 -4.71 -16.53
N ARG A 261 17.80 -4.29 -15.99
CA ARG A 261 19.14 -4.74 -16.43
C ARG A 261 19.48 -6.16 -15.99
N ASP A 262 19.26 -6.46 -14.72
CA ASP A 262 19.65 -7.72 -14.07
C ASP A 262 18.44 -8.49 -13.52
N ARG A 263 17.23 -7.94 -13.66
CA ARG A 263 15.97 -8.50 -13.12
C ARG A 263 16.00 -8.71 -11.61
N CYS A 264 16.94 -8.07 -10.91
CA CYS A 264 17.11 -8.23 -9.48
C CYS A 264 16.28 -7.19 -8.69
N PRO A 265 15.73 -7.57 -7.52
CA PRO A 265 15.04 -6.65 -6.64
C PRO A 265 16.00 -5.80 -5.82
N TYR A 266 15.70 -4.50 -5.75
CA TYR A 266 16.44 -3.47 -5.04
C TYR A 266 15.54 -2.71 -4.08
N PHE A 267 16.11 -2.33 -2.94
CA PHE A 267 15.50 -1.56 -1.88
C PHE A 267 16.14 -0.17 -1.84
N LEU A 268 15.32 0.85 -2.09
CA LEU A 268 15.72 2.25 -2.08
C LEU A 268 14.98 2.98 -0.96
N LEU A 269 15.73 3.58 -0.05
CA LEU A 269 15.20 4.50 0.95
C LEU A 269 15.36 5.93 0.46
N ARG A 270 14.28 6.71 0.52
CA ARG A 270 14.30 8.18 0.49
C ARG A 270 14.10 8.68 1.90
N THR A 271 14.97 9.55 2.38
CA THR A 271 14.81 10.27 3.64
C THR A 271 14.90 11.77 3.43
N PHE A 272 14.25 12.56 4.29
CA PHE A 272 14.43 14.01 4.31
C PHE A 272 15.35 14.40 5.45
N HIS A 273 16.35 15.23 5.14
CA HIS A 273 17.19 15.88 6.14
C HIS A 273 17.22 17.38 5.82
N MET A 274 16.74 18.20 6.77
CA MET A 274 16.62 19.66 6.60
C MET A 274 15.89 20.05 5.31
N GLY A 275 14.79 19.35 4.99
CA GLY A 275 13.99 19.58 3.78
C GLY A 275 14.60 19.06 2.47
N THR A 276 15.84 18.56 2.49
CA THR A 276 16.52 18.00 1.32
C THR A 276 16.38 16.47 1.28
N PRO A 277 16.02 15.87 0.14
CA PRO A 277 15.93 14.41 0.02
C PRO A 277 17.31 13.76 -0.15
N TRP A 278 17.54 12.71 0.63
CA TRP A 278 18.70 11.83 0.58
C TRP A 278 18.27 10.40 0.30
N PHE A 279 19.15 9.63 -0.30
CA PHE A 279 18.83 8.31 -0.82
C PHE A 279 19.84 7.26 -0.39
N SER A 280 19.36 6.05 -0.10
CA SER A 280 20.21 4.89 0.18
C SER A 280 19.68 3.68 -0.57
N LEU A 281 20.52 3.03 -1.36
CA LEU A 281 20.15 1.93 -2.26
C LEU A 281 20.92 0.66 -1.89
N ARG A 282 20.21 -0.48 -1.80
CA ARG A 282 20.81 -1.80 -1.62
C ARG A 282 20.05 -2.87 -2.41
N GLY A 283 20.76 -3.82 -3.00
CA GLY A 283 20.13 -5.02 -3.55
C GLY A 283 19.57 -5.91 -2.45
N ALA A 284 18.48 -6.64 -2.71
CA ALA A 284 17.94 -7.60 -1.74
C ALA A 284 18.98 -8.68 -1.35
N HIS A 285 19.90 -9.01 -2.27
CA HIS A 285 20.97 -9.97 -2.06
C HIS A 285 22.06 -9.46 -1.08
N GLU A 286 22.17 -8.15 -0.86
CA GLU A 286 23.17 -7.52 0.01
C GLU A 286 22.69 -7.34 1.46
N LEU A 287 21.39 -7.49 1.69
CA LEU A 287 20.74 -7.19 2.96
C LEU A 287 20.45 -8.47 3.75
N CYS A 288 20.52 -8.40 5.08
CA CYS A 288 19.91 -9.39 5.98
C CYS A 288 18.75 -8.73 6.73
N VAL A 289 17.78 -9.51 7.21
CA VAL A 289 16.60 -9.01 7.91
C VAL A 289 16.44 -9.69 9.26
N GLU A 290 16.12 -8.89 10.27
CA GLU A 290 15.77 -9.36 11.59
C GLU A 290 14.56 -8.59 12.10
N ARG A 291 13.67 -9.24 12.87
CA ARG A 291 12.59 -8.53 13.55
C ARG A 291 13.02 -8.15 14.95
N ASN A 292 12.85 -6.87 15.29
CA ASN A 292 13.00 -6.38 16.65
C ASN A 292 11.69 -5.72 17.10
N GLY A 293 10.90 -6.43 17.90
CA GLY A 293 9.60 -5.94 18.38
C GLY A 293 8.63 -5.59 17.25
N SER A 294 8.30 -4.29 17.13
CA SER A 294 7.40 -3.74 16.12
C SER A 294 8.09 -3.38 14.80
N SER A 295 9.36 -3.76 14.63
CA SER A 295 10.20 -3.30 13.52
C SER A 295 10.92 -4.41 12.76
N LEU A 296 11.19 -4.16 11.48
CA LEU A 296 12.15 -4.92 10.69
C LEU A 296 13.46 -4.13 10.58
N GLN A 297 14.53 -4.74 11.06
CA GLN A 297 15.89 -4.25 10.94
C GLN A 297 16.54 -4.89 9.74
N PHE A 298 16.92 -4.06 8.78
CA PHE A 298 17.71 -4.47 7.63
C PHE A 298 19.17 -4.16 7.90
N TRP A 299 20.01 -5.17 7.75
CA TRP A 299 21.45 -5.10 7.97
C TRP A 299 22.19 -5.18 6.65
N ARG A 300 23.37 -4.54 6.58
CA ARG A 300 24.29 -4.58 5.45
C ARG A 300 25.70 -4.90 5.94
N TRP A 301 26.54 -5.44 5.07
CA TRP A 301 27.98 -5.44 5.31
C TRP A 301 28.57 -4.04 5.10
N SER A 302 29.56 -3.66 5.92
CA SER A 302 30.32 -2.42 5.72
C SER A 302 31.75 -2.73 5.33
N SER A 303 32.09 -2.57 4.05
CA SER A 303 33.45 -2.87 3.55
C SER A 303 34.54 -1.99 4.18
N SER A 304 34.20 -0.77 4.60
CA SER A 304 35.15 0.13 5.27
C SER A 304 35.49 -0.30 6.69
N GLU A 305 34.54 -0.91 7.40
CA GLU A 305 34.66 -1.25 8.83
C GLU A 305 34.70 -2.76 9.08
N GLN A 306 34.55 -3.56 8.02
CA GLN A 306 34.58 -5.02 8.06
C GLN A 306 33.63 -5.62 9.09
N CYS A 307 32.44 -5.04 9.22
CA CYS A 307 31.41 -5.48 10.17
C CYS A 307 29.98 -5.30 9.62
N PRO A 308 29.00 -6.08 10.14
CA PRO A 308 27.59 -5.85 9.87
C PRO A 308 27.12 -4.53 10.50
N LYS A 309 26.32 -3.77 9.76
CA LYS A 309 25.69 -2.52 10.21
C LYS A 309 24.22 -2.49 9.88
N ILE A 310 23.43 -1.89 10.77
CA ILE A 310 22.03 -1.58 10.48
C ILE A 310 22.01 -0.59 9.31
N TRP A 311 21.29 -0.94 8.26
CA TRP A 311 20.97 -0.08 7.12
C TRP A 311 19.67 0.69 7.37
N ALA A 312 18.66 0.01 7.89
CA ALA A 312 17.36 0.58 8.19
C ALA A 312 16.67 -0.12 9.34
N ASN A 313 15.89 0.64 10.12
CA ASN A 313 14.96 0.14 11.10
C ASN A 313 13.56 0.66 10.76
N LEU A 314 12.71 -0.19 10.20
CA LEU A 314 11.37 0.18 9.72
C LEU A 314 10.32 -0.31 10.71
N CYS A 315 9.64 0.61 11.37
CA CYS A 315 8.64 0.33 12.39
C CYS A 315 7.23 0.28 11.77
N PHE A 316 6.50 -0.79 12.06
CA PHE A 316 5.17 -1.07 11.51
C PHE A 316 4.09 -0.85 12.56
N MET A 317 2.92 -0.40 12.10
CA MET A 317 1.76 -0.20 12.96
C MET A 317 1.02 -1.51 13.22
N THR A 318 1.00 -2.39 12.22
CA THR A 318 0.28 -3.66 12.25
C THR A 318 1.22 -4.85 12.04
N TRP A 319 0.90 -5.96 12.70
CA TRP A 319 1.66 -7.21 12.56
C TRP A 319 1.57 -7.77 11.13
N GLU A 320 0.41 -7.63 10.49
CA GLU A 320 0.18 -8.12 9.13
C GLU A 320 1.09 -7.41 8.13
N GLU A 321 1.21 -6.08 8.18
CA GLU A 321 2.11 -5.33 7.29
C GLU A 321 3.58 -5.72 7.49
N LEU A 322 4.00 -5.91 8.74
CA LEU A 322 5.34 -6.36 9.09
C LEU A 322 5.64 -7.72 8.45
N VAL A 323 4.75 -8.70 8.63
CA VAL A 323 4.89 -10.04 8.06
C VAL A 323 4.91 -10.00 6.53
N LEU A 324 4.05 -9.19 5.91
CA LEU A 324 3.99 -9.10 4.44
C LEU A 324 5.29 -8.52 3.86
N VAL A 325 5.86 -7.46 4.46
CA VAL A 325 7.13 -6.91 4.00
C VAL A 325 8.27 -7.91 4.21
N TYR A 326 8.31 -8.61 5.35
CA TYR A 326 9.28 -9.68 5.60
C TYR A 326 9.19 -10.79 4.55
N CYS A 327 8.00 -11.34 4.31
CA CYS A 327 7.82 -12.42 3.33
C CYS A 327 8.13 -11.96 1.89
N CYS A 328 7.84 -10.70 1.54
CA CYS A 328 8.26 -10.12 0.26
C CYS A 328 9.79 -10.08 0.15
N PHE A 329 10.47 -9.55 1.17
CA PHE A 329 11.93 -9.51 1.21
C PHE A 329 12.54 -10.91 1.07
N LEU A 330 12.06 -11.87 1.85
CA LEU A 330 12.58 -13.23 1.80
C LEU A 330 12.39 -13.85 0.42
N SER A 331 11.20 -13.67 -0.17
CA SER A 331 10.87 -14.12 -1.53
C SER A 331 11.73 -13.50 -2.62
N PHE A 332 12.14 -12.25 -2.43
CA PHE A 332 13.06 -11.55 -3.32
C PHE A 332 14.48 -12.04 -3.17
N LYS A 333 14.94 -12.26 -1.94
CA LYS A 333 16.30 -12.70 -1.66
C LYS A 333 16.52 -14.14 -2.12
N THR A 334 15.61 -15.06 -1.82
CA THR A 334 15.72 -16.48 -2.21
C THR A 334 15.70 -16.71 -3.72
N ARG A 335 14.96 -15.88 -4.47
CA ARG A 335 14.87 -15.95 -5.94
C ARG A 335 15.89 -15.08 -6.67
N ASN A 336 16.81 -14.42 -5.95
CA ASN A 336 17.78 -13.53 -6.55
C ASN A 336 18.98 -14.30 -7.09
N SER A 337 19.29 -14.15 -8.37
CA SER A 337 20.45 -14.78 -9.01
C SER A 337 21.80 -14.32 -8.44
N LEU A 338 21.83 -13.18 -7.74
CA LEU A 338 23.01 -12.65 -7.07
C LEU A 338 23.14 -13.13 -5.61
N THR A 339 22.14 -13.83 -5.08
CA THR A 339 22.21 -14.39 -3.73
C THR A 339 22.97 -15.70 -3.74
N VAL A 340 24.16 -15.69 -3.13
CA VAL A 340 25.01 -16.89 -3.00
C VAL A 340 24.44 -17.86 -1.96
N GLN A 341 24.04 -17.33 -0.80
CA GLN A 341 23.43 -18.10 0.28
C GLN A 341 22.49 -17.21 1.09
N VAL A 342 21.34 -17.76 1.47
CA VAL A 342 20.43 -17.09 2.41
C VAL A 342 20.86 -17.46 3.83
N ALA A 343 21.03 -16.44 4.68
CA ALA A 343 21.40 -16.65 6.07
C ALA A 343 20.25 -17.35 6.81
N ASN A 344 20.56 -18.25 7.74
CA ASN A 344 19.53 -18.99 8.47
C ASN A 344 18.65 -18.05 9.31
N GLU A 345 19.23 -16.94 9.77
CA GLU A 345 18.59 -15.89 10.53
C GLU A 345 17.50 -15.19 9.71
N ASP A 346 17.71 -15.03 8.39
CA ASP A 346 16.73 -14.43 7.47
C ASP A 346 15.52 -15.34 7.22
N LEU A 347 15.65 -16.66 7.46
CA LEU A 347 14.61 -17.65 7.19
C LEU A 347 13.56 -17.71 8.32
N THR A 348 13.88 -17.14 9.48
CA THR A 348 12.99 -17.14 10.66
C THR A 348 12.62 -15.73 11.07
N LEU A 349 11.32 -15.45 11.06
CA LEU A 349 10.81 -14.21 11.62
C LEU A 349 10.82 -14.33 13.16
N TRP A 350 11.78 -13.68 13.80
CA TRP A 350 11.83 -13.59 15.26
C TRP A 350 10.51 -13.07 15.81
N GLY A 351 10.18 -13.44 17.05
CA GLY A 351 8.91 -13.02 17.67
C GLY A 351 7.70 -13.92 17.34
N GLU A 352 7.87 -14.94 16.49
CA GLU A 352 6.84 -15.94 16.21
C GLU A 352 7.26 -17.34 16.67
N ARG A 353 6.32 -18.11 17.24
CA ARG A 353 6.49 -19.54 17.51
C ARG A 353 5.78 -20.39 16.47
N LYS A 354 6.39 -21.52 16.13
CA LYS A 354 5.80 -22.55 15.28
C LYS A 354 4.89 -23.44 16.12
N LEU A 355 3.58 -23.42 15.81
CA LEU A 355 2.60 -24.29 16.46
C LEU A 355 2.44 -25.63 15.74
N PHE A 356 2.63 -25.63 14.42
CA PHE A 356 2.41 -26.82 13.59
C PHE A 356 3.25 -26.75 12.32
N GLN A 357 3.66 -27.91 11.81
CA GLN A 357 4.28 -28.05 10.50
C GLN A 357 3.92 -29.39 9.87
N ALA A 358 3.56 -29.38 8.59
CA ALA A 358 3.31 -30.59 7.82
C ALA A 358 3.55 -30.40 6.32
N ARG A 359 3.70 -31.52 5.61
CA ARG A 359 3.79 -31.54 4.15
C ARG A 359 2.40 -31.52 3.54
N ILE A 360 2.21 -30.65 2.56
CA ILE A 360 0.99 -30.52 1.76
C ILE A 360 1.32 -30.64 0.27
N VAL A 361 0.32 -31.03 -0.51
CA VAL A 361 0.30 -30.88 -1.97
C VAL A 361 -0.58 -29.69 -2.27
N ASP A 362 -0.01 -28.66 -2.87
CA ASP A 362 -0.71 -27.44 -3.22
C ASP A 362 -0.21 -26.94 -4.57
N ASP A 363 -1.17 -26.51 -5.39
CA ASP A 363 -1.00 -26.21 -6.82
C ASP A 363 -0.20 -27.26 -7.63
N GLY A 364 -0.32 -28.54 -7.26
CA GLY A 364 0.42 -29.64 -7.91
C GLY A 364 1.85 -29.82 -7.41
N PHE A 365 2.34 -28.96 -6.52
CA PHE A 365 3.68 -29.01 -5.94
C PHE A 365 3.66 -29.40 -4.46
N MET A 366 4.81 -29.89 -3.97
CA MET A 366 4.99 -30.21 -2.56
C MET A 366 5.43 -28.97 -1.79
N HIS A 367 4.70 -28.63 -0.72
CA HIS A 367 5.01 -27.49 0.13
C HIS A 367 5.04 -27.88 1.61
N SER A 368 5.78 -27.11 2.41
CA SER A 368 5.70 -27.12 3.87
C SER A 368 4.64 -26.13 4.32
N LEU A 369 3.55 -26.62 4.90
CA LEU A 369 2.59 -25.79 5.62
C LEU A 369 3.05 -25.62 7.05
N ILE A 370 3.07 -24.38 7.53
CA ILE A 370 3.49 -24.00 8.88
C ILE A 370 2.41 -23.09 9.48
N VAL A 371 2.08 -23.31 10.75
CA VAL A 371 1.23 -22.40 11.54
C VAL A 371 2.13 -21.65 12.52
N TYR A 372 2.14 -20.34 12.40
CA TYR A 372 2.88 -19.44 13.30
C TYR A 372 1.91 -18.68 14.20
N GLU A 373 2.33 -18.47 15.45
CA GLU A 373 1.67 -17.55 16.39
C GLU A 373 2.68 -16.50 16.86
N ASP A 374 2.29 -15.23 16.77
CA ASP A 374 3.08 -14.11 17.28
C ASP A 374 3.04 -14.05 18.81
N TYR A 375 4.20 -13.94 19.47
CA TYR A 375 4.28 -14.00 20.93
C TYR A 375 3.51 -12.89 21.63
N MET A 376 3.52 -11.68 21.04
CA MET A 376 3.03 -10.46 21.67
C MET A 376 1.55 -10.20 21.38
N THR A 377 1.16 -10.35 20.12
CA THR A 377 -0.20 -10.08 19.64
C THR A 377 -1.11 -11.30 19.70
N LYS A 378 -0.52 -12.51 19.82
CA LYS A 378 -1.22 -13.80 19.67
C LYS A 378 -1.87 -14.00 18.29
N GLY A 379 -1.51 -13.17 17.31
CA GLY A 379 -1.97 -13.33 15.94
C GLY A 379 -1.49 -14.66 15.36
N ILE A 380 -2.37 -15.36 14.63
CA ILE A 380 -2.05 -16.65 14.02
C ILE A 380 -2.04 -16.50 12.51
N ARG A 381 -0.99 -17.02 11.87
CA ARG A 381 -0.88 -17.09 10.40
C ARG A 381 -0.56 -18.48 9.90
N LEU A 382 -1.15 -18.81 8.77
CA LEU A 382 -0.78 -19.94 7.95
C LEU A 382 0.30 -19.49 6.96
N HIS A 383 1.32 -20.30 6.79
CA HIS A 383 2.43 -20.03 5.90
C HIS A 383 2.78 -21.26 5.09
N ALA A 384 2.74 -21.16 3.76
CA ALA A 384 3.24 -22.20 2.88
C ALA A 384 4.58 -21.77 2.27
N ALA A 385 5.54 -22.67 2.36
CA ALA A 385 6.87 -22.49 1.81
C ALA A 385 7.27 -23.69 0.94
N VAL A 386 8.17 -23.47 0.00
CA VAL A 386 8.73 -24.54 -0.85
C VAL A 386 9.38 -25.62 0.03
N TRP A 387 9.03 -26.88 -0.22
CA TRP A 387 9.45 -28.01 0.61
C TRP A 387 10.94 -28.37 0.43
N ASP A 388 11.42 -28.38 -0.82
CA ASP A 388 12.72 -28.92 -1.20
C ASP A 388 13.30 -28.20 -2.43
N GLY A 389 14.58 -28.45 -2.71
CA GLY A 389 15.36 -27.82 -3.79
C GLY A 389 15.96 -26.48 -3.40
N ASP A 390 16.50 -25.76 -4.38
CA ASP A 390 17.25 -24.51 -4.16
C ASP A 390 16.40 -23.39 -3.55
N LEU A 391 15.09 -23.45 -3.75
CA LEU A 391 14.14 -22.49 -3.18
C LEU A 391 13.53 -22.95 -1.86
N ARG A 392 14.05 -23.99 -1.21
CA ARG A 392 13.53 -24.50 0.06
C ARG A 392 13.33 -23.37 1.07
N GLN A 393 12.20 -23.40 1.78
CA GLN A 393 11.74 -22.35 2.72
C GLN A 393 11.36 -21.00 2.10
N CYS A 394 11.49 -20.82 0.79
CA CYS A 394 10.96 -19.65 0.10
C CYS A 394 9.44 -19.56 0.29
N PRO A 395 8.89 -18.40 0.70
CA PRO A 395 7.45 -18.20 0.78
C PRO A 395 6.76 -18.45 -0.57
N VAL A 396 5.65 -19.19 -0.51
CA VAL A 396 4.70 -19.37 -1.63
C VAL A 396 3.48 -18.51 -1.36
N TRP A 397 2.88 -18.64 -0.17
CA TRP A 397 1.82 -17.76 0.29
C TRP A 397 1.76 -17.68 1.81
N THR A 398 1.13 -16.62 2.33
CA THR A 398 0.79 -16.47 3.75
C THR A 398 -0.67 -16.06 3.87
N ALA A 399 -1.32 -16.44 4.95
CA ALA A 399 -2.70 -16.08 5.24
C ALA A 399 -2.90 -15.85 6.74
N PHE A 400 -3.63 -14.80 7.08
CA PHE A 400 -3.92 -14.45 8.47
C PHE A 400 -5.24 -15.07 8.92
N ILE A 401 -5.24 -15.68 10.11
CA ILE A 401 -6.45 -16.18 10.75
C ILE A 401 -7.02 -15.05 11.60
N THR A 402 -8.22 -14.58 11.24
CA THR A 402 -8.85 -13.44 11.89
C THR A 402 -10.16 -13.88 12.56
N HIS A 403 -11.18 -13.03 12.55
CA HIS A 403 -12.49 -13.28 13.17
C HIS A 403 -13.22 -14.50 12.62
N GLN A 404 -12.91 -14.96 11.40
CA GLN A 404 -13.56 -16.13 10.81
C GLN A 404 -13.34 -17.40 11.64
N SER A 405 -12.27 -17.47 12.44
CA SER A 405 -11.96 -18.62 13.29
C SER A 405 -12.97 -18.85 14.42
N ALA A 406 -13.76 -17.83 14.79
CA ALA A 406 -14.81 -17.94 15.81
C ALA A 406 -15.98 -18.83 15.37
N SER A 407 -16.21 -19.00 14.06
CA SER A 407 -17.30 -19.83 13.54
C SER A 407 -16.84 -21.28 13.40
N PRO A 408 -17.43 -22.28 14.07
CA PRO A 408 -16.99 -23.68 13.95
C PRO A 408 -17.08 -24.26 12.52
N LYS A 409 -17.76 -23.56 11.61
CA LYS A 409 -17.87 -23.91 10.18
C LYS A 409 -16.68 -23.42 9.34
N TRP A 410 -15.77 -22.63 9.92
CA TRP A 410 -14.63 -22.05 9.21
C TRP A 410 -13.63 -23.11 8.77
N ILE A 411 -13.46 -24.17 9.57
CA ILE A 411 -12.57 -25.29 9.32
C ILE A 411 -13.36 -26.59 9.26
N LYS A 412 -13.25 -27.33 8.15
CA LYS A 412 -13.91 -28.62 7.98
C LYS A 412 -12.96 -29.63 7.35
N ARG A 413 -12.73 -30.76 8.02
CA ARG A 413 -12.06 -31.91 7.41
C ARG A 413 -13.06 -32.60 6.47
N VAL A 414 -12.77 -32.58 5.17
CA VAL A 414 -13.66 -33.11 4.12
C VAL A 414 -13.24 -34.50 3.63
N SER A 415 -12.00 -34.92 3.91
CA SER A 415 -11.54 -36.30 3.70
C SER A 415 -10.41 -36.65 4.66
N LYS A 416 -9.87 -37.88 4.56
CA LYS A 416 -8.71 -38.34 5.35
C LYS A 416 -7.52 -37.38 5.25
N THR A 417 -7.29 -36.78 4.09
CA THR A 417 -6.12 -35.92 3.84
C THR A 417 -6.49 -34.49 3.46
N ARG A 418 -7.76 -34.11 3.41
CA ARG A 418 -8.17 -32.76 2.99
C ARG A 418 -8.91 -32.00 4.07
N VAL A 419 -8.48 -30.75 4.30
CA VAL A 419 -9.12 -29.79 5.19
C VAL A 419 -9.52 -28.56 4.38
N ARG A 420 -10.76 -28.11 4.56
CA ARG A 420 -11.33 -26.94 3.91
C ARG A 420 -11.38 -25.78 4.89
N LEU A 421 -10.99 -24.60 4.43
CA LEU A 421 -10.98 -23.33 5.16
C LEU A 421 -11.87 -22.31 4.45
N ALA A 422 -12.83 -21.74 5.17
CA ALA A 422 -13.71 -20.69 4.68
C ALA A 422 -13.16 -19.29 5.03
N GLY A 423 -13.40 -18.31 4.15
CA GLY A 423 -13.09 -16.90 4.43
C GLY A 423 -11.59 -16.59 4.57
N ILE A 424 -10.71 -17.41 4.02
CA ILE A 424 -9.26 -17.17 4.04
C ILE A 424 -8.83 -16.38 2.80
N GLN A 425 -8.09 -15.30 3.02
CA GLN A 425 -7.42 -14.52 1.99
C GLN A 425 -5.93 -14.87 1.95
N LEU A 426 -5.43 -15.21 0.77
CA LEU A 426 -4.02 -15.54 0.55
C LEU A 426 -3.26 -14.32 0.04
N TYR A 427 -2.04 -14.15 0.53
CA TYR A 427 -1.02 -13.27 -0.02
C TYR A 427 0.03 -14.14 -0.68
N VAL A 428 0.10 -14.08 -2.00
CA VAL A 428 0.89 -15.01 -2.82
C VAL A 428 2.19 -14.34 -3.27
N PHE A 429 3.32 -15.01 -3.07
CA PHE A 429 4.68 -14.51 -3.34
C PHE A 429 5.33 -15.18 -4.56
N CYS A 430 4.51 -15.72 -5.48
CA CYS A 430 4.93 -16.48 -6.64
C CYS A 430 4.00 -16.13 -7.81
N GLN A 431 4.55 -15.88 -9.01
CA GLN A 431 3.74 -15.46 -10.15
C GLN A 431 2.96 -16.65 -10.75
N GLU A 432 3.54 -17.84 -10.67
CA GLU A 432 3.05 -19.07 -11.27
C GLU A 432 1.94 -19.71 -10.45
N TYR A 433 1.82 -19.36 -9.16
CA TYR A 433 0.85 -19.98 -8.24
C TYR A 433 -0.60 -19.64 -8.59
N ARG A 434 -1.43 -20.66 -8.72
CA ARG A 434 -2.86 -20.55 -9.06
C ARG A 434 -3.74 -21.00 -7.90
N GLN A 435 -4.18 -20.04 -7.07
CA GLN A 435 -5.07 -20.32 -5.94
C GLN A 435 -6.42 -20.95 -6.34
N GLN A 436 -6.86 -20.78 -7.60
CA GLN A 436 -8.09 -21.36 -8.13
C GLN A 436 -8.06 -22.90 -8.07
N ASN A 437 -6.88 -23.51 -8.20
CA ASN A 437 -6.70 -24.95 -8.15
C ASN A 437 -7.04 -25.55 -6.77
N GLN A 438 -7.03 -24.73 -5.72
CA GLN A 438 -7.48 -25.12 -4.37
C GLN A 438 -8.88 -24.63 -4.01
N ARG A 439 -9.58 -23.92 -4.92
CA ARG A 439 -10.92 -23.35 -4.70
C ARG A 439 -11.98 -23.92 -5.64
N ILE A 440 -11.76 -25.13 -6.16
CA ILE A 440 -12.63 -25.79 -7.17
C ILE A 440 -14.05 -26.09 -6.63
N ASN A 441 -14.27 -26.06 -5.31
CA ASN A 441 -15.58 -26.36 -4.74
C ASN A 441 -16.61 -25.24 -5.02
N ARG A 442 -17.90 -25.62 -5.04
CA ARG A 442 -19.04 -24.70 -5.26
C ARG A 442 -19.11 -23.50 -4.29
N ALA A 443 -18.43 -23.58 -3.15
CA ALA A 443 -18.41 -22.53 -2.14
C ALA A 443 -17.18 -21.60 -2.24
N GLY A 444 -16.27 -21.82 -3.21
CA GLY A 444 -15.02 -21.05 -3.35
C GLY A 444 -14.07 -21.15 -2.16
N ALA A 445 -14.31 -22.09 -1.23
CA ALA A 445 -13.51 -22.26 -0.03
C ALA A 445 -12.13 -22.84 -0.36
N PHE A 446 -11.11 -22.48 0.41
CA PHE A 446 -9.75 -22.94 0.18
C PHE A 446 -9.55 -24.35 0.74
N GLU A 447 -9.06 -25.28 -0.08
CA GLU A 447 -8.77 -26.65 0.34
C GLU A 447 -7.26 -26.89 0.49
N ILE A 448 -6.87 -27.47 1.61
CA ILE A 448 -5.51 -27.91 1.90
C ILE A 448 -5.48 -29.42 1.80
N ARG A 449 -4.61 -29.95 0.94
CA ARG A 449 -4.37 -31.39 0.80
C ARG A 449 -3.07 -31.79 1.51
N PHE A 450 -3.20 -32.42 2.67
CA PHE A 450 -2.10 -33.01 3.42
C PHE A 450 -1.59 -34.30 2.77
N VAL A 451 -0.32 -34.59 2.97
CA VAL A 451 0.28 -35.86 2.53
C VAL A 451 -0.10 -37.01 3.47
N SER A 452 -0.23 -36.73 4.77
CA SER A 452 -0.57 -37.72 5.81
C SER A 452 -1.93 -37.39 6.44
N GLU A 453 -2.68 -38.43 6.79
CA GLU A 453 -3.96 -38.32 7.48
C GLU A 453 -3.78 -37.77 8.91
N GLU A 454 -2.72 -38.20 9.59
CA GLU A 454 -2.35 -37.74 10.94
C GLU A 454 -2.07 -36.23 10.93
N ALA A 455 -1.44 -35.71 9.87
CA ALA A 455 -1.22 -34.28 9.71
C ALA A 455 -2.53 -33.51 9.56
N ALA A 456 -3.47 -34.00 8.74
CA ALA A 456 -4.79 -33.38 8.58
C ALA A 456 -5.60 -33.40 9.88
N LYS A 457 -5.49 -34.48 10.68
CA LYS A 457 -6.13 -34.61 11.99
C LYS A 457 -5.57 -33.58 12.98
N ARG A 458 -4.25 -33.56 13.19
CA ARG A 458 -3.57 -32.62 14.11
C ARG A 458 -3.79 -31.16 13.73
N PHE A 459 -3.84 -30.86 12.43
CA PHE A 459 -4.13 -29.50 11.96
C PHE A 459 -5.53 -29.04 12.38
N LYS A 460 -6.55 -29.91 12.29
CA LYS A 460 -7.91 -29.57 12.75
C LYS A 460 -7.97 -29.43 14.28
N GLU A 461 -7.30 -30.34 14.99
CA GLU A 461 -7.23 -30.33 16.46
C GLU A 461 -6.60 -29.05 17.00
N LEU A 462 -5.58 -28.50 16.33
CA LEU A 462 -4.93 -27.24 16.70
C LEU A 462 -5.94 -26.07 16.84
N PHE A 463 -7.00 -26.08 16.05
CA PHE A 463 -8.01 -25.02 16.03
C PHE A 463 -9.34 -25.42 16.69
N SER A 464 -9.37 -26.60 17.33
CA SER A 464 -10.53 -27.00 18.12
C SER A 464 -10.46 -26.29 19.49
N PRO A 465 -11.57 -25.80 20.05
CA PRO A 465 -11.57 -25.28 21.41
C PRO A 465 -11.01 -26.35 22.34
N ALA A 466 -10.03 -26.01 23.17
CA ALA A 466 -9.60 -26.90 24.23
C ALA A 466 -10.84 -27.23 25.08
N LEU A 467 -11.21 -28.51 25.15
CA LEU A 467 -12.14 -28.97 26.15
C LEU A 467 -11.52 -28.57 27.49
N ILE A 468 -12.21 -27.71 28.23
CA ILE A 468 -11.83 -27.31 29.57
C ILE A 468 -11.74 -28.60 30.39
N ASP A 469 -10.55 -28.94 30.89
CA ASP A 469 -10.36 -29.98 31.90
C ASP A 469 -11.01 -29.50 33.21
N GLU A 470 -12.32 -29.71 33.36
CA GLU A 470 -13.01 -29.74 34.65
C GLU A 470 -12.82 -31.13 35.31
N SER A 471 -11.58 -31.53 35.55
CA SER A 471 -11.30 -32.78 36.28
C SER A 471 -10.20 -32.61 37.32
N THR A 472 -10.25 -31.50 38.06
CA THR A 472 -9.53 -31.31 39.33
C THR A 472 -10.36 -30.45 40.29
N ALA A 473 -11.59 -30.87 40.58
CA ALA A 473 -12.39 -30.27 41.65
C ALA A 473 -13.38 -31.25 42.30
N THR A 474 -12.95 -32.47 42.60
CA THR A 474 -13.66 -33.34 43.56
C THR A 474 -12.69 -34.39 44.04
N GLU A 475 -12.10 -34.16 45.22
CA GLU A 475 -11.79 -35.17 46.27
C GLU A 475 -10.83 -34.54 47.29
N SER A 476 -11.38 -33.94 48.35
CA SER A 476 -10.85 -34.04 49.72
C SER A 476 -11.69 -33.19 50.69
N THR A 477 -12.88 -33.66 51.03
CA THR A 477 -13.51 -33.32 52.32
C THR A 477 -14.30 -34.54 52.82
N GLN A 478 -13.67 -35.32 53.70
CA GLN A 478 -14.16 -36.38 54.60
C GLN A 478 -12.90 -37.21 54.89
N THR A 479 -12.30 -37.25 56.08
CA THR A 479 -12.79 -37.24 57.47
C THR A 479 -11.75 -36.65 58.40
#